data_AF-A0A2D8BXD8-F1
#
_entry.id   AF-A0A2D8BXD8-F1
#
_cell.length_a   1.000
_cell.length_b   1.000
_cell.length_c   1.000
_cell.angle_alpha   90.00
_cell.angle_beta   90.00
_cell.angle_gamma   90.00
#
_symmetry.space_group_name_H-M   'P 1'
#
loop_
_entity.id
_entity.type
_entity.pdbx_description
1 polymer ?
#
loop_
_entity_poly.entity_id
_entity_poly.type
_entity_poly.pdbx_seq_one_letter_code
_entity_poly.pdbx_strand_id
1 'polypeptide(L)'
;MSGLKKWFAQKWVDIGSKRKDGSFAPCGRSKQKADAKRKYPKCVPLAKARRMSEGQRKSAVKRKRAKAQGVGGKPTNVKTFAVQGGLADYYKGVI
;
A
#
# COMPACT_ATOMS: atom_id res chain seq x y z
N MET A 1 -19.46 -15.66 1.44
CA MET A 1 -19.29 -14.44 0.60
C MET A 1 -18.30 -14.75 -0.52
N SER A 2 -18.68 -14.51 -1.78
CA SER A 2 -17.80 -14.69 -2.95
C SER A 2 -16.65 -13.66 -2.99
N GLY A 3 -15.61 -13.94 -3.77
CA GLY A 3 -14.30 -13.28 -3.74
C GLY A 3 -14.31 -11.74 -3.80
N LEU A 4 -15.08 -11.13 -4.71
CA LEU A 4 -15.17 -9.67 -4.83
C LEU A 4 -15.90 -9.03 -3.65
N LYS A 5 -17.00 -9.62 -3.17
CA LYS A 5 -17.73 -9.11 -2.00
C LYS A 5 -16.82 -9.08 -0.77
N LYS A 6 -16.00 -10.13 -0.60
CA LYS A 6 -14.98 -10.18 0.46
C LYS A 6 -13.92 -9.08 0.28
N TRP A 7 -13.50 -8.81 -0.95
CA TRP A 7 -12.50 -7.78 -1.26
C TRP A 7 -13.00 -6.36 -0.93
N PHE A 8 -14.24 -6.01 -1.30
CA PHE A 8 -14.82 -4.71 -0.97
C PHE A 8 -15.08 -4.53 0.54
N ALA A 9 -15.40 -5.61 1.25
CA ALA A 9 -15.67 -5.57 2.69
C ALA A 9 -14.42 -5.33 3.57
N GLN A 10 -13.20 -5.39 3.01
CA GLN A 10 -11.94 -5.37 3.75
C GLN A 10 -11.54 -4.02 4.38
N LYS A 11 -12.41 -2.99 4.30
CA LYS A 11 -12.18 -1.62 4.82
C LYS A 11 -10.77 -1.11 4.50
N TRP A 12 -10.60 -0.58 3.30
CA TRP A 12 -9.30 -0.14 2.79
C TRP A 12 -8.85 1.18 3.40
N VAL A 13 -7.60 1.25 3.86
CA VAL A 13 -7.02 2.41 4.55
C VAL A 13 -5.69 2.85 3.94
N ASP A 14 -5.36 4.14 4.08
CA ASP A 14 -4.06 4.70 3.70
C ASP A 14 -3.07 4.65 4.87
N ILE A 15 -2.09 3.74 4.80
CA ILE A 15 -1.06 3.60 5.83
C ILE A 15 -0.10 4.78 5.91
N GLY A 16 -0.10 5.67 4.92
CA GLY A 16 0.65 6.92 4.94
C GLY A 16 -0.03 8.05 5.71
N SER A 17 -1.24 7.82 6.22
CA SER A 17 -2.10 8.79 6.91
C SER A 17 -2.34 8.42 8.38
N LYS A 18 -1.31 7.92 9.06
CA LYS A 18 -1.40 7.55 10.48
C LYS A 18 -1.73 8.81 11.31
N ARG A 19 -2.83 8.76 12.05
CA ARG A 19 -3.26 9.80 12.99
C ARG A 19 -2.63 9.59 14.37
N LYS A 20 -2.78 10.58 15.25
CA LYS A 20 -2.22 10.55 16.62
C LYS A 20 -2.81 9.41 17.46
N ASP A 21 -4.07 9.08 17.24
CA ASP A 21 -4.79 7.95 17.85
C ASP A 21 -4.37 6.57 17.29
N GLY A 22 -3.42 6.52 16.35
CA GLY A 22 -3.00 5.30 15.68
C GLY A 22 -3.95 4.80 14.58
N SER A 23 -5.06 5.49 14.32
CA SER A 23 -5.98 5.17 13.23
C SER A 23 -5.40 5.60 11.87
N PHE A 24 -5.95 5.04 10.80
CA PHE A 24 -5.61 5.39 9.42
C PHE A 24 -6.82 6.04 8.74
N ALA A 25 -6.59 6.98 7.83
CA ALA A 25 -7.68 7.51 7.01
C ALA A 25 -8.17 6.46 6.00
N PRO A 26 -9.44 6.53 5.57
CA PRO A 26 -9.94 5.73 4.45
C PRO A 26 -9.05 5.90 3.22
N CYS A 27 -8.82 4.81 2.47
CA CYS A 27 -8.04 4.89 1.25
C CYS A 27 -8.87 5.38 0.07
N GLY A 28 -8.22 6.12 -0.84
CA GLY A 28 -8.82 6.60 -2.08
C GLY A 28 -8.23 7.94 -2.47
N ARG A 29 -8.60 8.44 -3.65
CA ARG A 29 -8.42 9.84 -4.06
C ARG A 29 -9.74 10.36 -4.61
N SER A 30 -10.06 11.60 -4.28
CA SER A 30 -11.20 12.31 -4.87
C SER A 30 -10.72 13.09 -6.10
N LYS A 31 -11.67 13.54 -6.94
CA LYS A 31 -11.38 14.41 -8.09
C LYS A 31 -11.13 15.87 -7.68
N GLN A 32 -11.14 16.19 -6.39
CA GLN A 32 -11.03 17.56 -5.90
C GLN A 32 -9.59 18.07 -6.03
N LYS A 33 -9.44 19.36 -6.38
CA LYS A 33 -8.11 19.99 -6.53
C LYS A 33 -7.28 19.94 -5.25
N ALA A 34 -7.91 20.03 -4.08
CA ALA A 34 -7.23 19.87 -2.79
C ALA A 34 -6.61 18.47 -2.63
N ASP A 35 -7.32 17.44 -3.10
CA ASP A 35 -6.87 16.04 -3.06
C ASP A 35 -5.75 15.74 -4.06
N ALA A 36 -5.67 16.52 -5.15
CA ALA A 36 -4.59 16.43 -6.13
C ALA A 36 -3.22 16.81 -5.53
N LYS A 37 -3.19 17.77 -4.58
CA LYS A 37 -1.95 18.28 -3.97
C LYS A 37 -1.29 17.32 -2.98
N ARG A 38 -2.04 16.37 -2.39
CA ARG A 38 -1.45 15.41 -1.44
C ARG A 38 -0.70 14.28 -2.15
N LYS A 39 0.27 13.71 -1.43
CA LYS A 39 1.04 12.55 -1.90
C LYS A 39 0.13 11.34 -2.10
N TYR A 40 0.45 10.50 -3.09
CA TYR A 40 -0.32 9.28 -3.38
C TYR A 40 -0.46 8.39 -2.14
N PRO A 41 -1.68 7.87 -1.86
CA PRO A 41 -1.92 6.99 -0.73
C PRO A 41 -1.34 5.59 -0.99
N LYS A 42 -1.00 4.87 0.07
CA LYS A 42 -0.69 3.43 0.01
C LYS A 42 -1.85 2.65 0.60
N CYS A 43 -2.77 2.21 -0.26
CA CYS A 43 -3.93 1.42 0.15
C CYS A 43 -3.53 0.00 0.56
N VAL A 44 -4.07 -0.45 1.70
CA VAL A 44 -4.10 -1.85 2.14
C VAL A 44 -5.38 -2.11 2.96
N PRO A 45 -5.83 -3.37 3.10
CA PRO A 45 -6.89 -3.73 4.04
C PRO A 45 -6.55 -3.32 5.48
N LEU A 46 -7.53 -2.86 6.25
CA LEU A 46 -7.31 -2.47 7.66
C LEU A 46 -6.64 -3.59 8.48
N ALA A 47 -7.08 -4.84 8.27
CA ALA A 47 -6.49 -6.01 8.93
C ALA A 47 -4.98 -6.15 8.64
N LYS A 48 -4.54 -5.85 7.40
CA LYS A 48 -3.14 -5.86 7.02
C LYS A 48 -2.39 -4.67 7.61
N ALA A 49 -2.98 -3.48 7.61
CA ALA A 49 -2.38 -2.27 8.20
C ALA A 49 -2.03 -2.44 9.68
N ARG A 50 -2.93 -3.09 10.45
CA ARG A 50 -2.73 -3.41 11.87
C ARG A 50 -1.60 -4.39 12.10
N ARG A 51 -1.41 -5.35 11.20
CA ARG A 51 -0.31 -6.35 11.27
C ARG A 51 1.05 -5.80 10.83
N MET A 52 1.09 -4.65 10.16
CA MET A 52 2.36 -4.06 9.73
C MET A 52 3.03 -3.31 10.89
N SER A 53 4.35 -3.46 11.03
CA SER A 53 5.14 -2.60 11.91
C SER A 53 5.27 -1.18 11.35
N GLU A 54 5.70 -0.23 12.18
CA GLU A 54 5.90 1.15 11.73
C GLU A 54 6.96 1.27 10.63
N GLY A 55 8.08 0.53 10.77
CA GLY A 55 9.13 0.48 9.75
C GLY A 55 8.61 -0.09 8.43
N GLN A 56 7.81 -1.17 8.48
CA GLN A 56 7.18 -1.74 7.29
C GLN A 56 6.24 -0.75 6.59
N ARG A 57 5.42 -0.01 7.36
CA ARG A 57 4.52 1.02 6.81
C ARG A 57 5.30 2.15 6.15
N LYS A 58 6.27 2.75 6.88
CA LYS A 58 7.12 3.83 6.36
C LYS A 58 7.82 3.41 5.08
N SER A 59 8.38 2.20 5.07
CA SER A 59 9.07 1.68 3.89
C SER A 59 8.13 1.46 2.71
N ALA A 60 6.95 0.87 2.92
CA ALA A 60 5.96 0.67 1.86
C ALA A 60 5.48 2.00 1.25
N VAL A 61 5.27 3.02 2.08
CA VAL A 61 4.91 4.38 1.64
C VAL A 61 6.05 5.02 0.86
N LYS A 62 7.29 4.94 1.37
CA LYS A 62 8.49 5.48 0.71
C LYS A 62 8.64 4.88 -0.69
N ARG A 63 8.55 3.56 -0.83
CA ARG A 63 8.65 2.88 -2.14
C ARG A 63 7.55 3.32 -3.10
N LYS A 64 6.29 3.32 -2.65
CA LYS A 64 5.14 3.73 -3.49
C LYS A 64 5.30 5.16 -4.02
N ARG A 65 5.90 6.05 -3.23
CA ARG A 65 6.11 7.47 -3.56
C ARG A 65 7.46 7.75 -4.22
N ALA A 66 8.31 6.74 -4.42
CA ALA A 66 9.63 6.90 -5.01
C ALA A 66 9.59 7.26 -6.51
N LYS A 67 8.47 6.96 -7.18
CA LYS A 67 8.22 7.28 -8.59
C LYS A 67 6.81 7.81 -8.75
N ALA A 68 6.64 8.75 -9.68
CA ALA A 68 5.32 9.21 -10.11
C ALA A 68 4.45 8.01 -10.51
N GLN A 69 3.16 8.06 -10.22
CA GLN A 69 2.21 6.97 -10.49
C GLN A 69 1.25 7.41 -11.58
N GLY A 70 0.88 6.50 -12.50
CA GLY A 70 -0.07 6.82 -13.57
C GLY A 70 0.55 7.57 -14.75
N VAL A 71 1.87 7.52 -14.90
CA VAL A 71 2.57 8.16 -16.03
C VAL A 71 2.12 7.49 -17.32
N GLY A 72 1.59 8.27 -18.27
CA GLY A 72 1.04 7.75 -19.53
C GLY A 72 -0.16 6.83 -19.35
N GLY A 73 -0.93 6.97 -18.27
CA GLY A 73 -2.10 6.13 -17.97
C GLY A 73 -1.77 4.73 -17.44
N LYS A 74 -0.49 4.41 -17.23
CA LYS A 74 -0.06 3.08 -16.76
C LYS A 74 0.37 3.11 -15.28
N PRO A 75 0.10 2.05 -14.51
CA PRO A 75 0.67 1.90 -13.17
C PRO A 75 2.20 1.87 -13.22
N THR A 76 2.84 2.60 -12.31
CA THR A 76 4.31 2.63 -12.22
C THR A 76 4.78 1.63 -11.18
N ASN A 77 5.38 0.54 -11.65
CA ASN A 77 5.93 -0.51 -10.80
C ASN A 77 7.24 -0.03 -10.14
N VAL A 78 7.34 -0.20 -8.83
CA VAL A 78 8.53 0.12 -8.05
C VAL A 78 9.12 -1.17 -7.51
N LYS A 79 10.45 -1.32 -7.56
CA LYS A 79 11.12 -2.49 -6.98
C LYS A 79 10.76 -2.58 -5.48
N THR A 80 10.19 -3.70 -5.06
CA THR A 80 10.09 -4.04 -3.63
C THR A 80 11.45 -4.53 -3.14
N PHE A 81 11.66 -4.58 -1.82
CA PHE A 81 12.87 -5.21 -1.29
C PHE A 81 13.03 -6.58 -1.93
N ALA A 82 14.09 -6.75 -2.72
CA ALA A 82 14.66 -8.08 -2.89
C ALA A 82 15.13 -8.47 -1.49
N VAL A 83 14.60 -9.57 -0.96
CA VAL A 83 15.28 -10.26 0.14
C VAL A 83 16.72 -10.47 -0.33
N GLN A 84 17.73 -10.41 0.56
CA GLN A 84 18.97 -11.12 0.24
C GLN A 84 18.56 -12.57 -0.04
N GLY A 85 18.72 -13.01 -1.30
CA GLY A 85 18.21 -14.30 -1.83
C GLY A 85 16.95 -14.26 -2.72
N GLY A 86 16.28 -13.11 -2.83
CA GLY A 86 15.15 -12.96 -3.77
C GLY A 86 13.95 -13.88 -3.50
N LEU A 87 12.97 -13.84 -4.41
CA LEU A 87 11.77 -14.68 -4.31
C LEU A 87 12.08 -16.14 -4.66
N ALA A 88 13.10 -16.37 -5.50
CA ALA A 88 13.56 -17.69 -5.88
C ALA A 88 14.10 -18.49 -4.69
N ASP A 89 14.89 -17.88 -3.79
CA ASP A 89 15.42 -18.61 -2.63
C ASP A 89 14.34 -18.86 -1.56
N TYR A 90 13.32 -18.00 -1.46
CA TYR A 90 12.17 -18.25 -0.58
C TYR A 90 11.37 -19.51 -0.98
N TYR A 91 11.21 -19.79 -2.27
CA TYR A 91 10.50 -20.98 -2.76
C TYR A 91 11.40 -22.23 -2.89
N LYS A 92 12.72 -22.07 -2.87
CA LYS A 92 13.68 -23.19 -2.93
C LYS A 92 13.73 -24.06 -1.67
N GLY A 93 13.18 -23.58 -0.55
CA GLY A 93 13.07 -24.34 0.70
C GLY A 93 11.65 -24.83 1.02
N VAL A 94 10.72 -24.71 0.05
CA VAL A 94 9.30 -25.08 0.20
C VAL A 94 8.89 -26.15 -0.84
N ILE A 95 9.81 -26.56 -1.72
CA ILE A 95 9.68 -27.71 -2.63
C ILE A 95 10.67 -28.79 -2.17
#